data_AF-A0A0M0K340-F1
#
_entry.id   AF-A0A0M0K340-F1
#
_cell.length_a   1.000
_cell.length_b   1.000
_cell.length_c   1.000
_cell.angle_alpha   90.00
_cell.angle_beta   90.00
_cell.angle_gamma   90.00
#
_symmetry.space_group_name_H-M   'P 1'
#
loop_
_entity.id
_entity.type
_entity.pdbx_description
1 polymer ?
#
loop_
_entity_poly.entity_id
_entity_poly.type
_entity_poly.pdbx_seq_one_letter_code
_entity_poly.pdbx_strand_id
1 'polypeptide(L)'
;MPIDWSARLDGRGYHATSVSRHATESRFEGPVRVADDGWVEGDEIIAFDPMQPSVQLRIKVGDAVYMSSTRRGQPAEIARIESFFAKGVGGDIWFYNTFFWRPEQLRLADSDPWDPRELFLQTSADETENSAAALELIPVRVVDTNDIDSLVDAPHSFFTRRTWDPASQKVSPIVEDAPPPPETMDEDIVLGGAAAAAPQTGANANAANPNASPPPTAQAPRTARRNLQLEKAKERISLLEDQMRAMQLELKQVGILAAHIQALEAKLALVAN
;
A
#
# COMPACT_ATOMS: atom_id res chain seq x y z
N MET A 1 1.94 -33.71 4.94
CA MET A 1 1.66 -33.75 3.48
C MET A 1 1.67 -32.31 2.98
N PRO A 2 2.21 -32.01 1.79
CA PRO A 2 2.03 -30.68 1.20
C PRO A 2 0.54 -30.38 1.10
N ILE A 3 0.15 -29.17 1.48
CA ILE A 3 -1.25 -28.73 1.35
C ILE A 3 -1.54 -28.61 -0.13
N ASP A 4 -2.50 -29.39 -0.62
CA ASP A 4 -2.96 -29.28 -1.99
C ASP A 4 -3.87 -28.05 -2.12
N TRP A 5 -3.26 -26.90 -2.42
CA TRP A 5 -3.97 -25.64 -2.65
C TRP A 5 -4.88 -25.70 -3.88
N SER A 6 -4.62 -26.61 -4.83
CA SER A 6 -5.43 -26.75 -6.05
C SER A 6 -6.83 -27.28 -5.75
N ALA A 7 -6.98 -28.12 -4.71
CA ALA A 7 -8.29 -28.60 -4.24
C ALA A 7 -9.14 -27.48 -3.61
N ARG A 8 -8.54 -26.32 -3.30
CA ARG A 8 -9.23 -25.15 -2.75
C ARG A 8 -9.68 -24.17 -3.83
N LEU A 9 -9.54 -24.51 -5.10
CA LEU A 9 -9.96 -23.73 -6.27
C LEU A 9 -10.68 -24.61 -7.30
N ASP A 10 -11.50 -24.00 -8.16
CA ASP A 10 -11.90 -24.67 -9.38
C ASP A 10 -10.76 -24.65 -10.43
N GLY A 11 -10.92 -25.42 -11.52
CA GLY A 11 -9.92 -25.54 -12.59
C GLY A 11 -9.61 -24.25 -13.36
N ARG A 12 -10.23 -23.12 -12.99
CA ARG A 12 -9.94 -21.80 -13.53
C ARG A 12 -9.24 -20.91 -12.49
N GLY A 13 -9.16 -21.32 -11.22
CA GLY A 13 -8.64 -20.53 -10.12
C GLY A 13 -9.69 -19.65 -9.39
N TYR A 14 -10.99 -19.93 -9.57
CA TYR A 14 -12.08 -18.96 -9.32
C TYR A 14 -12.76 -19.05 -7.96
N HIS A 15 -12.49 -20.06 -7.14
CA HIS A 15 -13.20 -20.17 -5.88
C HIS A 15 -12.32 -20.74 -4.78
N ALA A 16 -11.79 -19.90 -3.90
CA ALA A 16 -12.03 -20.20 -2.50
C ALA A 16 -13.54 -20.04 -2.35
N THR A 17 -14.30 -21.13 -2.56
CA THR A 17 -15.71 -21.13 -2.19
C THR A 17 -15.78 -20.60 -0.76
N SER A 18 -16.83 -19.85 -0.45
CA SER A 18 -17.18 -19.45 0.91
C SER A 18 -17.47 -20.73 1.71
N VAL A 19 -16.41 -21.48 2.00
CA VAL A 19 -16.35 -22.46 3.06
C VAL A 19 -16.49 -21.60 4.31
N SER A 20 -17.33 -22.00 5.24
CA SER A 20 -17.32 -21.41 6.57
C SER A 20 -15.92 -21.68 7.16
N ARG A 21 -14.99 -20.74 6.96
CA ARG A 21 -13.62 -20.87 7.45
C ARG A 21 -13.57 -20.31 8.87
N HIS A 22 -12.70 -20.90 9.67
CA HIS A 22 -12.31 -20.29 10.92
C HIS A 22 -11.65 -18.95 10.59
N ALA A 23 -11.90 -17.93 11.42
CA ALA A 23 -11.26 -16.64 11.24
C ALA A 23 -9.73 -16.82 11.27
N THR A 24 -9.04 -16.29 10.27
CA THR A 24 -7.57 -16.28 10.26
C THR A 24 -7.08 -15.45 11.44
N GLU A 25 -6.11 -15.98 12.18
CA GLU A 25 -5.41 -15.21 13.20
C GLU A 25 -4.09 -14.70 12.63
N SER A 26 -3.60 -13.59 13.19
CA SER A 26 -2.39 -12.94 12.69
C SER A 26 -1.59 -12.31 13.81
N ARG A 27 -0.26 -12.30 13.65
CA ARG A 27 0.66 -11.60 14.54
C ARG A 27 1.74 -10.90 13.74
N PHE A 28 2.25 -9.78 14.25
CA PHE A 28 3.42 -9.13 13.67
C PHE A 28 4.63 -10.05 13.73
N GLU A 29 5.45 -9.97 12.69
CA GLU A 29 6.76 -10.62 12.62
C GLU A 29 7.81 -9.54 12.33
N GLY A 30 8.87 -9.49 13.14
CA GLY A 30 9.91 -8.47 13.02
C GLY A 30 9.66 -7.22 13.88
N PRO A 31 10.42 -6.13 13.63
CA PRO A 31 10.33 -4.90 14.41
C PRO A 31 8.99 -4.18 14.15
N VAL A 32 8.39 -3.68 15.21
CA VAL A 32 7.16 -2.87 15.15
C VAL A 32 7.42 -1.45 15.65
N ARG A 33 6.69 -0.49 15.09
CA ARG A 33 6.71 0.91 15.53
C ARG A 33 5.46 1.18 16.34
N VAL A 34 5.62 1.75 17.53
CA VAL A 34 4.49 2.16 18.37
C VAL A 34 4.31 3.66 18.22
N ALA A 35 3.17 4.08 17.71
CA ALA A 35 2.79 5.48 17.61
C ALA A 35 2.34 6.04 18.97
N ASP A 36 2.41 7.36 19.13
CA ASP A 36 2.06 8.06 20.37
C ASP A 36 0.60 7.85 20.81
N ASP A 37 -0.29 7.48 19.88
CA ASP A 37 -1.70 7.19 20.12
C ASP A 37 -1.98 5.70 20.41
N GLY A 38 -0.93 4.91 20.64
CA GLY A 38 -1.01 3.51 21.05
C GLY A 38 -1.26 2.53 19.90
N TRP A 39 -1.23 3.00 18.65
CA TRP A 39 -1.25 2.12 17.47
C TRP A 39 0.13 1.51 17.24
N VAL A 40 0.12 0.29 16.71
CA VAL A 40 1.32 -0.46 16.37
C VAL A 40 1.32 -0.68 14.87
N GLU A 41 2.42 -0.35 14.21
CA GLU A 41 2.64 -0.54 12.78
C GLU A 41 3.79 -1.52 12.56
N GLY A 42 3.73 -2.28 11.47
CA GLY A 42 4.78 -3.22 11.11
C GLY A 42 4.79 -3.52 9.62
N ASP A 43 5.91 -4.06 9.15
CA ASP A 43 6.13 -4.31 7.72
C ASP A 43 5.80 -5.77 7.32
N GLU A 44 5.61 -6.65 8.31
CA GLU A 44 5.44 -8.09 8.10
C GLU A 44 4.55 -8.72 9.18
N ILE A 45 3.73 -9.70 8.77
CA ILE A 45 2.90 -10.51 9.65
C ILE A 45 3.03 -11.99 9.31
N ILE A 46 2.68 -12.83 10.29
CA ILE A 46 2.33 -14.23 10.08
C ILE A 46 0.82 -14.36 10.25
N ALA A 47 0.14 -14.80 9.18
CA ALA A 47 -1.26 -15.22 9.20
C ALA A 47 -1.35 -16.75 9.33
N PHE A 48 -2.26 -17.27 10.15
CA PHE A 48 -2.40 -18.71 10.39
C PHE A 48 -3.84 -19.13 10.74
N ASP A 49 -4.16 -20.41 10.50
CA ASP A 49 -5.44 -21.00 10.91
C ASP A 49 -5.31 -21.49 12.36
N PRO A 50 -6.12 -21.00 13.32
CA PRO A 50 -6.02 -21.42 14.71
C PRO A 50 -6.34 -22.91 14.91
N MET A 51 -7.11 -23.54 14.00
CA MET A 51 -7.39 -24.98 14.04
C MET A 51 -6.27 -25.80 13.39
N GLN A 52 -5.44 -25.18 12.55
CA GLN A 52 -4.26 -25.81 11.94
C GLN A 52 -3.04 -24.87 12.00
N PRO A 53 -2.45 -24.64 13.19
CA PRO A 53 -1.39 -23.63 13.36
C PRO A 53 -0.11 -23.92 12.59
N SER A 54 0.06 -25.12 12.04
CA SER A 54 1.16 -25.47 11.14
C SER A 54 1.01 -24.86 9.74
N VAL A 55 -0.20 -24.41 9.39
CA VAL A 55 -0.51 -23.71 8.15
C VAL A 55 -0.35 -22.21 8.40
N GLN A 56 0.81 -21.69 8.01
CA GLN A 56 1.17 -20.30 8.20
C GLN A 56 1.55 -19.67 6.86
N LEU A 57 1.15 -18.42 6.68
CA LEU A 57 1.56 -17.59 5.56
C LEU A 57 2.24 -16.34 6.13
N ARG A 58 3.49 -16.15 5.72
CA ARG A 58 4.26 -14.93 6.01
C ARG A 58 3.95 -13.92 4.90
N ILE A 59 3.57 -12.72 5.30
CA ILE A 59 3.06 -11.68 4.39
C ILE A 59 3.75 -10.36 4.74
N LYS A 60 4.24 -9.66 3.74
CA LYS A 60 4.92 -8.38 3.85
C LYS A 60 4.16 -7.26 3.14
N VAL A 61 4.47 -6.02 3.49
CA VAL A 61 4.07 -4.86 2.69
C VAL A 61 4.60 -5.03 1.26
N GLY A 62 3.74 -4.75 0.28
CA GLY A 62 3.98 -4.98 -1.14
C GLY A 62 3.54 -6.35 -1.65
N ASP A 63 3.31 -7.34 -0.77
CA ASP A 63 2.82 -8.65 -1.20
C ASP A 63 1.36 -8.56 -1.69
N ALA A 64 1.02 -9.43 -2.64
CA ALA A 64 -0.35 -9.66 -3.06
C ALA A 64 -0.97 -10.80 -2.23
N VAL A 65 -2.24 -10.65 -1.87
CA VAL A 65 -2.99 -11.62 -1.06
C VAL A 65 -4.36 -11.88 -1.65
N TYR A 66 -4.91 -13.06 -1.37
CA TYR A 66 -6.34 -13.32 -1.52
C TYR A 66 -7.10 -12.88 -0.28
N MET A 67 -8.28 -12.32 -0.51
CA MET A 67 -9.20 -11.92 0.52
C MET A 67 -10.57 -12.55 0.27
N SER A 68 -11.19 -13.04 1.35
CA SER A 68 -12.58 -13.48 1.30
C SER A 68 -13.47 -12.34 0.81
N SER A 69 -14.27 -12.57 -0.24
CA SER A 69 -15.23 -11.55 -0.67
C SER A 69 -16.30 -11.33 0.40
N THR A 70 -16.66 -10.08 0.62
CA THR A 70 -17.77 -9.69 1.50
C THR A 70 -19.13 -10.20 1.02
N ARG A 71 -19.24 -10.59 -0.27
CA ARG A 71 -20.47 -11.07 -0.89
C ARG A 71 -20.42 -12.58 -1.09
N ARG A 72 -21.40 -13.29 -0.51
CA ARG A 72 -21.54 -14.73 -0.68
C ARG A 72 -21.63 -15.10 -2.17
N GLY A 73 -20.80 -16.06 -2.58
CA GLY A 73 -20.78 -16.58 -3.95
C GLY A 73 -19.98 -15.75 -4.95
N GLN A 74 -19.33 -14.66 -4.51
CA GLN A 74 -18.35 -13.94 -5.33
C GLN A 74 -16.96 -14.57 -5.19
N PRO A 75 -16.11 -14.45 -6.23
CA PRO A 75 -14.72 -14.92 -6.16
C PRO A 75 -13.94 -14.13 -5.10
N ALA A 76 -12.88 -14.74 -4.58
CA ALA A 76 -11.94 -14.05 -3.69
C ALA A 76 -11.33 -12.84 -4.41
N GLU A 77 -11.20 -11.74 -3.66
CA GLU A 77 -10.58 -10.51 -4.11
C GLU A 77 -9.07 -10.65 -4.01
N ILE A 78 -8.33 -10.00 -4.92
CA ILE A 78 -6.87 -9.94 -4.86
C ILE A 78 -6.49 -8.51 -4.50
N ALA A 79 -5.62 -8.35 -3.52
CA ALA A 79 -5.18 -7.03 -3.09
C ALA A 79 -3.69 -7.01 -2.82
N ARG A 80 -3.05 -5.87 -3.08
CA ARG A 80 -1.68 -5.57 -2.65
C ARG A 80 -1.71 -4.92 -1.27
N ILE A 81 -0.92 -5.43 -0.34
CA ILE A 81 -0.77 -4.84 0.99
C ILE A 81 0.05 -3.56 0.91
N GLU A 82 -0.49 -2.48 1.47
CA GLU A 82 0.20 -1.18 1.54
C GLU A 82 0.76 -0.91 2.95
N SER A 83 0.10 -1.39 4.01
CA SER A 83 0.62 -1.33 5.39
C SER A 83 -0.13 -2.25 6.35
N PHE A 84 0.49 -2.62 7.48
CA PHE A 84 -0.16 -3.32 8.59
C PHE A 84 -0.21 -2.47 9.86
N PHE A 85 -1.31 -2.56 10.60
CA PHE A 85 -1.48 -1.84 11.85
C PHE A 85 -2.42 -2.55 12.83
N ALA A 86 -2.24 -2.31 14.13
CA ALA A 86 -3.08 -2.86 15.19
C ALA A 86 -3.24 -1.88 16.36
N LYS A 87 -4.33 -2.01 17.11
CA LYS A 87 -4.54 -1.23 18.33
C LYS A 87 -3.82 -1.91 19.50
N GLY A 88 -2.58 -1.50 19.75
CA GLY A 88 -1.72 -2.06 20.79
C GLY A 88 -1.04 -3.39 20.41
N VAL A 89 -0.05 -3.79 21.21
CA VAL A 89 0.72 -5.03 21.00
C VAL A 89 -0.16 -6.21 21.40
N GLY A 90 -0.72 -6.91 20.41
CA GLY A 90 -1.64 -8.04 20.61
C GLY A 90 -3.10 -7.74 20.31
N GLY A 91 -3.42 -6.53 19.81
CA GLY A 91 -4.73 -6.26 19.21
C GLY A 91 -4.90 -6.94 17.85
N ASP A 92 -6.14 -6.99 17.37
CA ASP A 92 -6.43 -7.47 16.01
C ASP A 92 -5.65 -6.65 14.98
N ILE A 93 -5.05 -7.35 14.01
CA ILE A 93 -4.30 -6.71 12.93
C ILE A 93 -5.23 -6.36 11.79
N TRP A 94 -5.04 -5.15 11.29
CA TRP A 94 -5.69 -4.57 10.13
C TRP A 94 -4.62 -4.18 9.11
N PHE A 95 -5.03 -3.97 7.87
CA PHE A 95 -4.16 -3.52 6.82
C PHE A 95 -4.87 -2.58 5.86
N TYR A 96 -4.10 -1.68 5.24
CA TYR A 96 -4.52 -0.96 4.05
C TYR A 96 -4.10 -1.73 2.81
N ASN A 97 -4.94 -1.69 1.78
CA ASN A 97 -4.64 -2.35 0.53
C ASN A 97 -5.14 -1.59 -0.70
N THR A 98 -4.54 -1.94 -1.82
CA THR A 98 -5.00 -1.57 -3.17
C THR A 98 -5.52 -2.82 -3.88
N PHE A 99 -6.71 -2.75 -4.46
CA PHE A 99 -7.28 -3.91 -5.15
C PHE A 99 -6.71 -4.11 -6.54
N PHE A 100 -6.60 -5.38 -6.91
CA PHE A 100 -6.46 -5.83 -8.28
C PHE A 100 -7.82 -6.27 -8.82
N TRP A 101 -8.17 -5.76 -9.98
CA TRP A 101 -9.39 -6.12 -10.69
C TRP A 101 -9.08 -7.14 -11.78
N ARG A 102 -9.98 -8.10 -11.97
CA ARG A 102 -9.93 -9.06 -13.07
C ARG A 102 -10.72 -8.53 -14.27
N PRO A 103 -10.38 -8.91 -15.51
CA PRO A 103 -11.07 -8.45 -16.71
C PRO A 103 -12.60 -8.62 -16.63
N GLU A 104 -13.07 -9.78 -16.17
CA GLU A 104 -14.49 -10.13 -16.04
C GLU A 104 -15.25 -9.27 -15.02
N GLN A 105 -14.56 -8.67 -14.04
CA GLN A 105 -15.18 -7.81 -13.04
C GLN A 105 -15.42 -6.40 -13.57
N LEU A 106 -14.62 -5.96 -14.55
CA LEU A 106 -14.63 -4.62 -15.08
C LEU A 106 -15.64 -4.41 -16.21
N ARG A 107 -16.28 -5.49 -16.70
CA ARG A 107 -17.17 -5.45 -17.89
C ARG A 107 -16.51 -4.72 -19.06
N LEU A 108 -15.19 -4.86 -19.21
CA LEU A 108 -14.47 -4.35 -20.37
C LEU A 108 -15.13 -4.99 -21.60
N ALA A 109 -15.53 -4.16 -22.57
CA ALA A 109 -16.28 -4.61 -23.73
C ALA A 109 -15.56 -5.80 -24.40
N ASP A 110 -16.34 -6.69 -25.02
CA ASP A 110 -15.89 -7.91 -25.74
C ASP A 110 -14.89 -7.66 -26.89
N SER A 111 -14.39 -6.44 -27.05
CA SER A 111 -13.54 -6.00 -28.15
C SER A 111 -12.11 -6.49 -28.08
N ASP A 112 -11.58 -6.79 -26.89
CA ASP A 112 -10.20 -7.28 -26.72
C ASP A 112 -10.16 -8.66 -26.02
N PRO A 113 -9.42 -9.64 -26.57
CA PRO A 113 -9.16 -10.88 -25.87
C PRO A 113 -8.20 -10.60 -24.70
N TRP A 114 -8.74 -10.57 -23.49
CA TRP A 114 -7.97 -10.41 -22.26
C TRP A 114 -7.35 -11.72 -21.81
N ASP A 115 -6.11 -11.67 -21.33
CA ASP A 115 -5.50 -12.80 -20.65
C ASP A 115 -6.19 -12.98 -19.28
N PRO A 116 -6.70 -14.18 -18.94
CA PRO A 116 -7.34 -14.43 -17.64
C PRO A 116 -6.38 -14.28 -16.43
N ARG A 117 -5.07 -14.22 -16.67
CA ARG A 117 -4.04 -13.96 -15.64
C ARG A 117 -3.63 -12.49 -15.54
N GLU A 118 -4.12 -11.63 -16.44
CA GLU A 118 -3.90 -10.19 -16.34
C GLU A 118 -4.80 -9.61 -15.26
N LEU A 119 -4.22 -8.78 -14.41
CA LEU A 119 -4.91 -8.00 -13.39
C LEU A 119 -4.73 -6.51 -13.68
N PHE A 120 -5.70 -5.71 -13.22
CA PHE A 120 -5.71 -4.26 -13.32
C PHE A 120 -5.58 -3.65 -11.93
N LEU A 121 -4.46 -2.96 -11.67
CA LEU A 121 -4.23 -2.30 -10.39
C LEU A 121 -5.11 -1.06 -10.24
N GLN A 122 -5.86 -0.93 -9.16
CA GLN A 122 -6.69 0.25 -8.92
C GLN A 122 -5.83 1.51 -8.67
N THR A 123 -6.09 2.62 -9.38
CA THR A 123 -5.34 3.88 -9.21
C THR A 123 -5.84 4.79 -8.10
N SER A 124 -7.14 4.71 -7.75
CA SER A 124 -7.73 5.60 -6.75
C SER A 124 -7.62 5.00 -5.35
N ALA A 125 -6.77 5.64 -4.54
CA ALA A 125 -6.48 5.34 -3.15
C ALA A 125 -7.61 5.78 -2.20
N ASP A 126 -8.82 5.26 -2.40
CA ASP A 126 -9.65 5.06 -1.24
C ASP A 126 -8.99 3.92 -0.46
N GLU A 127 -8.12 4.30 0.49
CA GLU A 127 -7.47 3.38 1.41
C GLU A 127 -8.55 2.47 1.99
N THR A 128 -8.57 1.23 1.52
CA THR A 128 -9.54 0.26 2.00
C THR A 128 -8.92 -0.43 3.18
N GLU A 129 -9.51 -0.21 4.36
CA GLU A 129 -9.13 -0.88 5.59
C GLU A 129 -9.78 -2.26 5.63
N ASN A 130 -8.97 -3.30 5.83
CA ASN A 130 -9.44 -4.67 5.98
C ASN A 130 -8.80 -5.36 7.18
N SER A 131 -9.54 -6.30 7.78
CA SER A 131 -9.02 -7.12 8.87
C SER A 131 -8.16 -8.25 8.31
N ALA A 132 -7.02 -8.53 8.96
CA ALA A 132 -6.19 -9.70 8.65
C ALA A 132 -6.96 -11.03 8.78
N ALA A 133 -8.09 -11.05 9.52
CA ALA A 133 -8.97 -12.20 9.62
C ALA A 133 -9.67 -12.57 8.29
N ALA A 134 -9.73 -11.65 7.33
CA ALA A 134 -10.28 -11.88 6.00
C ALA A 134 -9.27 -12.48 5.00
N LEU A 135 -8.01 -12.64 5.41
CA LEU A 135 -6.96 -13.18 4.56
C LEU A 135 -7.18 -14.68 4.31
N GLU A 136 -7.07 -15.05 3.05
CA GLU A 136 -6.98 -16.44 2.65
C GLU A 136 -5.52 -16.87 2.73
N LEU A 137 -5.23 -17.98 3.42
CA LEU A 137 -3.88 -18.51 3.59
C LEU A 137 -3.33 -19.17 2.32
N ILE A 138 -3.49 -18.54 1.17
CA ILE A 138 -3.10 -19.01 -0.16
C ILE A 138 -2.07 -18.02 -0.72
N PRO A 139 -0.86 -18.47 -1.08
CA PRO A 139 0.14 -17.58 -1.65
C PRO A 139 -0.32 -17.06 -3.01
N VAL A 140 -0.17 -15.75 -3.24
CA VAL A 140 -0.43 -15.08 -4.51
C VAL A 140 0.85 -14.44 -5.01
N ARG A 141 1.14 -14.62 -6.29
CA ARG A 141 2.24 -13.92 -6.96
C ARG A 141 1.65 -13.02 -8.03
N VAL A 142 1.89 -11.72 -7.92
CA VAL A 142 1.61 -10.76 -8.99
C VAL A 142 2.95 -10.20 -9.42
N VAL A 143 3.24 -10.25 -10.72
CA VAL A 143 4.46 -9.67 -11.29
C VAL A 143 4.11 -8.50 -12.20
N ASP A 144 5.06 -7.58 -12.35
CA ASP A 144 4.93 -6.48 -13.30
C ASP A 144 5.23 -6.96 -14.74
N THR A 145 4.89 -6.12 -15.71
CA THR A 145 4.99 -6.40 -17.15
C THR A 145 6.34 -6.98 -17.59
N ASN A 146 7.43 -6.51 -16.99
CA ASN A 146 8.78 -6.89 -17.38
C ASN A 146 9.15 -8.33 -16.98
N ASP A 147 8.38 -8.94 -16.07
CA ASP A 147 8.66 -10.25 -15.51
C ASP A 147 7.62 -11.30 -15.90
N ILE A 148 6.80 -11.03 -16.93
CA ILE A 148 5.76 -11.96 -17.40
C ILE A 148 6.37 -13.32 -17.80
N ASP A 149 7.54 -13.32 -18.44
CA ASP A 149 8.23 -14.56 -18.82
C ASP A 149 8.71 -15.38 -17.60
N SER A 150 8.78 -14.76 -16.42
CA SER A 150 9.08 -15.43 -15.15
C SER A 150 7.86 -16.10 -14.51
N LEU A 151 6.67 -15.92 -15.09
CA LEU A 151 5.48 -16.66 -14.71
C LEU A 151 5.66 -18.10 -15.18
N VAL A 152 6.17 -18.92 -14.27
CA VAL A 152 5.92 -20.36 -14.30
C VAL A 152 4.41 -20.56 -14.38
N ASP A 153 3.97 -21.62 -15.06
CA ASP A 153 2.57 -22.06 -15.15
C ASP A 153 2.03 -22.54 -13.78
N ALA A 154 2.22 -21.72 -12.76
CA ALA A 154 1.89 -21.95 -11.39
C ALA A 154 0.50 -21.39 -11.12
N PRO A 155 -0.36 -22.16 -10.44
CA PRO A 155 -1.62 -21.63 -9.96
C PRO A 155 -1.34 -20.41 -9.06
N HIS A 156 -2.20 -19.40 -9.12
CA HIS A 156 -2.09 -18.14 -8.35
C HIS A 156 -0.97 -17.18 -8.75
N SER A 157 -0.46 -17.33 -9.98
CA SER A 157 0.47 -16.38 -10.56
C SER A 157 -0.23 -15.53 -11.60
N PHE A 158 -0.15 -14.22 -11.42
CA PHE A 158 -0.80 -13.19 -12.23
C PHE A 158 0.22 -12.14 -12.65
N PHE A 159 -0.16 -11.30 -13.60
CA PHE A 159 0.62 -10.13 -13.95
C PHE A 159 -0.24 -8.88 -14.05
N THR A 160 0.38 -7.72 -13.90
CA THR A 160 -0.27 -6.42 -14.11
C THR A 160 0.52 -5.60 -15.10
N ARG A 161 -0.17 -5.00 -16.08
CA ARG A 161 0.42 -4.04 -17.05
C ARG A 161 -0.32 -2.72 -17.08
N ARG A 162 -1.48 -2.69 -16.44
CA ARG A 162 -2.45 -1.62 -16.58
C ARG A 162 -3.07 -1.33 -15.24
N THR A 163 -3.47 -0.09 -15.11
CA THR A 163 -4.24 0.36 -13.98
C THR A 163 -5.70 0.57 -14.38
N TRP A 164 -6.58 0.48 -13.39
CA TRP A 164 -8.01 0.77 -13.50
C TRP A 164 -8.37 1.95 -12.62
N ASP A 165 -8.99 2.96 -13.21
CA ASP A 165 -9.58 4.07 -12.47
C ASP A 165 -11.10 3.83 -12.34
N PRO A 166 -11.63 3.55 -11.14
CA PRO A 166 -13.06 3.32 -10.94
C PRO A 166 -13.90 4.58 -11.14
N ALA A 167 -13.34 5.78 -10.97
CA ALA A 167 -14.06 7.04 -11.13
C ALA A 167 -14.32 7.35 -12.61
N SER A 168 -13.28 7.22 -13.45
CA SER A 168 -13.41 7.46 -14.88
C SER A 168 -13.80 6.22 -15.69
N GLN A 169 -13.79 5.04 -15.06
CA GLN A 169 -13.96 3.74 -15.72
C GLN A 169 -12.97 3.54 -16.87
N LYS A 170 -11.72 4.00 -16.68
CA LYS A 170 -10.66 3.91 -17.69
C LYS A 170 -9.57 2.96 -17.27
N VAL A 171 -9.09 2.22 -18.26
CA VAL A 171 -7.88 1.42 -18.17
C VAL A 171 -6.72 2.22 -18.77
N SER A 172 -5.61 2.31 -18.05
CA SER A 172 -4.40 3.01 -18.50
C SER A 172 -3.19 2.08 -18.40
N PRO A 173 -2.19 2.15 -19.27
CA PRO A 173 -0.93 1.45 -19.05
C PRO A 173 -0.26 1.94 -17.76
N ILE A 174 0.39 1.03 -17.03
CA ILE A 174 1.31 1.42 -15.95
C ILE A 174 2.50 2.11 -16.63
N VAL A 175 2.67 3.39 -16.35
CA VAL A 175 3.87 4.13 -16.77
C VAL A 175 4.92 3.83 -15.71
N GLU A 176 5.88 2.96 -16.01
CA GLU A 176 7.07 2.84 -15.18
C GLU A 176 7.78 4.19 -15.20
N ASP A 177 8.06 4.71 -14.00
CA ASP A 177 8.60 6.05 -13.77
C ASP A 177 9.68 6.40 -14.79
N ALA A 178 9.53 7.56 -15.43
CA ALA A 178 10.63 8.22 -16.10
C ALA A 178 11.82 8.29 -15.11
N PRO A 179 13.07 8.11 -15.57
CA PRO A 179 14.22 8.13 -14.69
C PRO A 179 14.18 9.38 -13.81
N PRO A 180 14.50 9.27 -12.50
CA PRO A 180 14.50 10.42 -11.62
C PRO A 180 15.38 11.51 -12.23
N PRO A 181 14.95 12.80 -12.19
CA PRO A 181 15.82 13.87 -12.61
C PRO A 181 17.13 13.77 -11.81
N PRO A 182 18.30 13.98 -12.45
CA PRO A 182 19.59 13.78 -11.79
C PRO A 182 19.65 14.61 -10.51
N GLU A 183 19.91 13.93 -9.39
CA GLU A 183 20.15 14.58 -8.10
C GLU A 183 21.33 15.54 -8.25
N THR A 184 21.08 16.83 -8.06
CA THR A 184 22.14 17.79 -7.76
C THR A 184 22.64 17.47 -6.35
N MET A 185 23.88 17.00 -6.24
CA MET A 185 24.55 16.82 -4.96
C MET A 185 24.70 18.18 -4.28
N ASP A 186 23.90 18.44 -3.24
CA ASP A 186 24.18 19.49 -2.28
C ASP A 186 25.03 18.89 -1.15
N GLU A 187 26.21 19.47 -0.97
CA GLU A 187 27.25 19.06 -0.04
C GLU A 187 26.83 19.22 1.43
N ASP A 188 27.34 18.29 2.24
CA ASP A 188 27.26 18.13 3.69
C ASP A 188 27.17 19.41 4.55
N ILE A 189 26.26 19.40 5.54
CA ILE A 189 26.48 20.05 6.83
C ILE A 189 26.23 19.04 7.96
N VAL A 190 27.33 18.54 8.52
CA VAL A 190 27.37 17.74 9.75
C VAL A 190 27.30 18.70 10.95
N LEU A 191 26.29 18.54 11.81
CA LEU A 191 26.32 19.07 13.18
C LEU A 191 25.98 17.96 14.17
N GLY A 192 27.00 17.61 14.96
CA GLY A 192 26.94 16.56 15.97
C GLY A 192 26.18 16.97 17.24
N GLY A 193 25.67 15.95 17.92
CA GLY A 193 25.13 16.05 19.28
C GLY A 193 25.12 14.68 19.93
N ALA A 194 26.02 14.50 20.91
CA ALA A 194 26.19 13.28 21.69
C ALA A 194 25.34 13.28 22.98
N ALA A 195 25.33 12.10 23.64
CA ALA A 195 24.90 11.76 25.01
C ALA A 195 23.44 11.25 25.14
N ALA A 196 23.09 10.21 25.93
CA ALA A 196 23.81 9.32 26.85
C ALA A 196 22.99 8.02 27.08
N ALA A 197 23.68 6.94 27.49
CA ALA A 197 23.11 5.69 28.02
C ALA A 197 22.62 5.87 29.49
N ALA A 198 21.53 5.26 29.96
CA ALA A 198 21.38 3.91 30.59
C ALA A 198 20.23 4.03 31.66
N PRO A 199 19.79 2.99 32.43
CA PRO A 199 19.70 1.53 32.26
C PRO A 199 18.28 0.94 32.53
N GLN A 200 18.18 -0.40 32.45
CA GLN A 200 17.05 -1.30 32.72
C GLN A 200 16.42 -1.20 34.13
N THR A 201 15.16 -1.64 34.29
CA THR A 201 14.71 -2.74 35.20
C THR A 201 13.17 -2.87 35.23
N GLY A 202 12.66 -4.10 35.42
CA GLY A 202 11.36 -4.33 36.07
C GLY A 202 10.39 -5.30 35.38
N ALA A 203 10.43 -6.57 35.79
CA ALA A 203 9.37 -7.54 35.54
C ALA A 203 8.12 -7.25 36.40
N ASN A 204 6.91 -7.54 35.92
CA ASN A 204 6.05 -8.55 36.56
C ASN A 204 4.78 -8.91 35.76
N ALA A 205 4.32 -10.13 36.00
CA ALA A 205 3.17 -10.81 35.43
C ALA A 205 1.81 -10.27 35.91
N ASN A 206 0.76 -10.47 35.10
CA ASN A 206 -0.54 -10.82 35.66
C ASN A 206 -1.39 -11.65 34.68
N ALA A 207 -1.98 -12.72 35.21
CA ALA A 207 -2.88 -13.65 34.56
C ALA A 207 -4.32 -13.42 35.06
N ALA A 208 -5.31 -13.51 34.16
CA ALA A 208 -6.76 -13.77 34.35
C ALA A 208 -7.52 -13.17 33.14
N ASN A 209 -8.59 -13.69 32.53
CA ASN A 209 -9.45 -14.88 32.65
C ASN A 209 -10.37 -14.82 31.39
N PRO A 210 -10.69 -15.90 30.65
CA PRO A 210 -11.47 -15.80 29.42
C PRO A 210 -12.97 -16.02 29.71
N ASN A 211 -13.70 -14.93 29.94
CA ASN A 211 -15.15 -14.87 29.71
C ASN A 211 -15.65 -13.43 29.87
N ALA A 212 -15.64 -12.66 28.79
CA ALA A 212 -16.41 -11.43 28.68
C ALA A 212 -16.81 -11.22 27.22
N SER A 213 -18.11 -11.27 26.95
CA SER A 213 -18.70 -10.86 25.68
C SER A 213 -18.30 -9.43 25.33
N PRO A 214 -18.03 -9.10 24.06
CA PRO A 214 -17.57 -7.76 23.70
C PRO A 214 -18.69 -6.72 23.90
N PRO A 215 -18.38 -5.53 24.46
CA PRO A 215 -19.33 -4.44 24.58
C PRO A 215 -19.53 -3.73 23.21
N PRO A 216 -20.66 -3.03 23.02
CA PRO A 216 -20.99 -2.37 21.76
C PRO A 216 -20.00 -1.26 21.40
N THR A 217 -19.60 -1.24 20.12
CA THR A 217 -18.68 -0.30 19.47
C THR A 217 -19.05 1.17 19.70
N ALA A 218 -18.25 1.88 20.50
CA ALA A 218 -18.25 3.34 20.56
C ALA A 218 -17.59 3.92 19.29
N GLN A 219 -18.40 4.39 18.34
CA GLN A 219 -17.97 5.04 17.09
C GLN A 219 -17.44 6.48 17.27
N ALA A 220 -17.44 7.03 18.49
CA ALA A 220 -17.18 8.46 18.74
C ALA A 220 -15.73 8.98 18.60
N PRO A 221 -14.63 8.19 18.80
CA PRO A 221 -13.28 8.76 18.72
C PRO A 221 -12.66 8.74 17.30
N ARG A 222 -13.33 8.18 16.29
CA ARG A 222 -12.77 7.93 14.94
C ARG A 222 -12.83 9.15 14.00
N THR A 223 -13.82 10.03 14.15
CA THR A 223 -13.95 11.27 13.37
C THR A 223 -12.92 12.33 13.77
N ALA A 224 -12.52 12.38 15.05
CA ALA A 224 -11.53 13.35 15.52
C ALA A 224 -10.13 13.11 14.95
N ARG A 225 -9.70 11.83 14.83
CA ARG A 225 -8.38 11.46 14.25
C ARG A 225 -8.32 11.74 12.75
N ARG A 226 -9.40 11.41 12.02
CA ARG A 226 -9.54 11.74 10.60
C ARG A 226 -9.48 13.25 10.38
N ASN A 227 -10.18 14.03 11.20
CA ASN A 227 -10.16 15.48 11.09
C ASN A 227 -8.76 16.06 11.38
N LEU A 228 -8.04 15.54 12.37
CA LEU A 228 -6.68 16.00 12.69
C LEU A 228 -5.68 15.68 11.57
N GLN A 229 -5.74 14.48 10.98
CA GLN A 229 -4.89 14.11 9.84
C GLN A 229 -5.22 14.92 8.59
N LEU A 230 -6.52 15.18 8.35
CA LEU A 230 -6.97 16.00 7.24
C LEU A 230 -6.49 17.46 7.37
N GLU A 231 -6.52 18.04 8.57
CA GLU A 231 -6.01 19.39 8.82
C GLU A 231 -4.49 19.44 8.63
N LYS A 232 -3.72 18.46 9.14
CA LYS A 232 -2.27 18.38 8.89
C LYS A 232 -1.95 18.23 7.39
N ALA A 233 -2.75 17.46 6.66
CA ALA A 233 -2.59 17.30 5.21
C ALA A 233 -2.89 18.62 4.47
N LYS A 234 -3.92 19.36 4.87
CA LYS A 234 -4.24 20.69 4.32
C LYS A 234 -3.12 21.70 4.59
N GLU A 235 -2.56 21.72 5.79
CA GLU A 235 -1.42 22.57 6.14
C GLU A 235 -0.20 22.26 5.25
N ARG A 236 0.08 20.97 5.03
CA ARG A 236 1.19 20.55 4.17
C ARG A 236 0.95 20.89 2.69
N ILE A 237 -0.27 20.74 2.20
CA ILE A 237 -0.64 21.15 0.84
C ILE A 237 -0.49 22.67 0.69
N SER A 238 -0.98 23.46 1.65
CA SER A 238 -0.82 24.92 1.64
C SER A 238 0.64 25.33 1.60
N LEU A 239 1.51 24.67 2.38
CA LEU A 239 2.95 24.93 2.37
C LEU A 239 3.57 24.61 1.01
N LEU A 240 3.21 23.49 0.39
CA LEU A 240 3.70 23.10 -0.94
C LEU A 240 3.21 24.07 -2.03
N GLU A 241 1.97 24.55 -1.96
CA GLU A 241 1.45 25.56 -2.89
C GLU A 241 2.21 26.89 -2.78
N ASP A 242 2.54 27.32 -1.56
CA ASP A 242 3.32 28.53 -1.34
C ASP A 242 4.77 28.37 -1.83
N GLN A 243 5.39 27.20 -1.62
CA GLN A 243 6.70 26.88 -2.19
C GLN A 243 6.69 26.88 -3.72
N MET A 244 5.65 26.30 -4.34
CA MET A 244 5.49 26.34 -5.79
C MET A 244 5.33 27.77 -6.32
N ARG A 245 4.55 28.62 -5.64
CA ARG A 245 4.41 30.03 -6.02
C ARG A 245 5.73 30.79 -5.91
N ALA A 246 6.51 30.53 -4.86
CA ALA A 246 7.84 31.11 -4.69
C ALA A 246 8.78 30.72 -5.84
N MET A 247 8.87 29.43 -6.16
CA MET A 247 9.68 28.95 -7.29
C MET A 247 9.24 29.53 -8.63
N GLN A 248 7.92 29.67 -8.87
CA GLN A 248 7.43 30.31 -10.10
C GLN A 248 7.81 31.79 -10.19
N LEU A 249 7.89 32.49 -9.06
CA LEU A 249 8.33 33.88 -9.02
C LEU A 249 9.82 33.99 -9.33
N GLU A 250 10.65 33.11 -8.77
CA GLU A 250 12.08 33.03 -9.08
C GLU A 250 12.32 32.72 -10.56
N LEU A 251 11.58 31.76 -11.12
CA LEU A 251 11.69 31.41 -12.54
C LEU A 251 11.34 32.59 -13.45
N LYS A 252 10.34 33.40 -13.08
CA LYS A 252 10.01 34.64 -13.80
C LYS A 252 11.14 35.67 -13.70
N GLN A 253 11.77 35.81 -12.54
CA GLN A 253 12.92 36.72 -12.37
C GLN A 253 14.11 36.28 -13.22
N VAL A 254 14.40 34.98 -13.28
CA VAL A 254 15.44 34.43 -14.16
C VAL A 254 15.14 34.74 -15.64
N GLY A 255 13.87 34.59 -16.07
CA GLY A 255 13.45 34.96 -17.42
C GLY A 255 13.67 36.44 -17.74
N ILE A 256 13.38 37.35 -16.79
CA ILE A 256 13.63 38.79 -16.95
C ILE A 256 15.13 39.08 -17.05
N LEU A 257 15.96 38.43 -16.23
CA LEU A 257 17.42 38.57 -16.29
C LEU A 257 17.99 38.09 -17.62
N ALA A 258 17.52 36.95 -18.13
CA ALA A 258 17.92 36.42 -19.43
C ALA A 258 17.60 37.41 -20.57
N ALA A 259 16.41 38.02 -20.55
CA ALA A 259 16.03 39.04 -21.52
C ALA A 259 16.91 40.30 -21.44
N HIS A 260 17.28 40.73 -20.23
CA HIS A 260 18.22 41.84 -20.06
C HIS A 260 19.62 41.52 -20.58
N ILE A 261 20.12 40.31 -20.37
CA ILE A 261 21.42 39.86 -20.90
C ILE A 261 21.41 39.92 -22.43
N GLN A 262 20.38 39.36 -23.08
CA GLN A 262 20.26 39.41 -24.55
C GLN A 262 20.20 40.86 -25.07
N ALA A 263 19.49 41.75 -24.38
CA ALA A 263 19.43 43.16 -24.75
C ALA A 263 20.79 43.88 -24.62
N LEU A 264 21.60 43.50 -23.62
CA LEU A 264 22.95 44.03 -23.45
C LEU A 264 23.91 43.50 -24.53
N GLU A 265 23.84 42.21 -24.84
CA GLU A 265 24.62 41.58 -25.92
C GLU A 265 24.34 42.25 -27.28
N ALA A 266 23.06 42.50 -27.59
CA ALA A 266 22.67 43.21 -28.81
C ALA A 266 23.22 44.65 -28.87
N LYS A 267 23.23 45.38 -27.74
CA LYS A 267 23.83 46.72 -27.67
C LYS A 267 25.34 46.69 -27.83
N LEU A 268 26.01 45.72 -27.23
CA LEU A 268 27.46 45.51 -27.38
C LEU A 268 27.85 45.23 -28.84
N ALA A 269 27.08 44.40 -29.53
CA ALA A 269 27.28 44.12 -30.96
C ALA A 269 27.11 45.36 -31.86
N LEU A 270 26.22 46.30 -31.48
CA LEU A 270 26.06 47.58 -32.19
C LEU A 270 27.20 48.57 -31.95
N VAL A 271 27.85 48.52 -30.78
CA VAL A 271 29.00 49.39 -30.46
C VAL A 271 30.31 48.84 -31.05
N ALA A 272 30.39 47.53 -31.28
CA ALA A 272 31.56 46.87 -31.86
C ALA A 272 31.68 46.99 -33.40
N ASN A 273 30.63 47.46 -34.08
CA ASN A 273 30.60 47.74 -35.52
C ASN A 273 30.71 49.24 -35.79
#